data_AF-A0A9D2LVW7-F1
#
_entry.id   AF-A0A9D2LVW7-F1
#
_cell.length_a   1.000
_cell.length_b   1.000
_cell.length_c   1.000
_cell.angle_alpha   90.00
_cell.angle_beta   90.00
_cell.angle_gamma   90.00
#
_symmetry.space_group_name_H-M   'P 1'
#
loop_
_entity.id
_entity.type
_entity.pdbx_description
1 polymer ?
#
loop_
_entity_poly.entity_id
_entity_poly.type
_entity_poly.pdbx_seq_one_letter_code
_entity_poly.pdbx_strand_id
1 'polypeptide(L)'
;IVCHNYRHLNFKYFLKAEDELEQDKLYQLYEDNQSRRLAYRLTGLKNGRYKIKTYSVSTEYGSAKAEMERMGEDALLNREDVEYLKRICTPRIQIRQYQATSHTLNFETKMKAQEIQYIHISYLYE
;
A
#
# COMPACT_ATOMS: atom_id res chain seq x y z
N ILE A 1 9.02 -1.94 9.61
CA ILE A 1 8.14 -0.78 9.87
C ILE A 1 6.84 -1.02 9.13
N VAL A 2 5.68 -0.77 9.75
CA VAL A 2 4.37 -0.78 9.07
C VAL A 2 3.77 0.61 9.19
N CYS A 3 3.25 1.14 8.09
CA CYS A 3 2.58 2.43 8.05
C CYS A 3 1.34 2.39 7.16
N HIS A 4 0.35 3.22 7.49
CA HIS A 4 -0.93 3.33 6.79
C HIS A 4 -1.27 4.81 6.60
N ASN A 5 -1.57 5.22 5.37
CA ASN A 5 -2.13 6.55 5.11
C ASN A 5 -3.66 6.50 5.24
N TYR A 6 -4.12 6.29 6.46
CA TYR A 6 -5.54 6.22 6.79
C TYR A 6 -6.23 7.56 6.52
N ARG A 7 -7.37 7.48 5.84
CA ARG A 7 -8.33 8.59 5.71
C ARG A 7 -9.62 8.21 6.39
N HIS A 8 -10.11 9.04 7.29
CA HIS A 8 -11.33 8.72 8.01
C HIS A 8 -12.54 8.78 7.07
N LEU A 9 -13.57 8.00 7.38
CA LEU A 9 -14.83 8.07 6.64
C LEU A 9 -15.51 9.42 6.90
N ASN A 10 -16.11 10.01 5.88
CA ASN A 10 -16.85 11.25 5.98
C ASN A 10 -18.36 10.99 6.12
N PHE A 11 -19.14 12.07 6.25
CA PHE A 11 -20.59 11.97 6.47
C PHE A 11 -21.36 11.18 5.40
N LYS A 12 -20.88 11.17 4.13
CA LYS A 12 -21.57 10.48 3.02
C LYS A 12 -21.66 8.97 3.25
N TYR A 13 -20.70 8.40 3.96
CA TYR A 13 -20.73 6.98 4.33
C TYR A 13 -21.97 6.63 5.18
N PHE A 14 -22.42 7.55 6.05
CA PHE A 14 -23.55 7.31 6.95
C PHE A 14 -24.92 7.64 6.33
N LEU A 15 -24.94 8.18 5.10
CA LEU A 15 -26.18 8.58 4.41
C LEU A 15 -26.76 7.49 3.52
N LYS A 16 -25.99 6.45 3.21
CA LYS A 16 -26.39 5.36 2.31
C LYS A 16 -26.20 4.03 3.01
N ALA A 17 -27.04 3.05 2.67
CA ALA A 17 -26.77 1.67 3.05
C ALA A 17 -25.54 1.15 2.27
N GLU A 18 -24.83 0.16 2.81
CA GLU A 18 -23.56 -0.33 2.24
C GLU A 18 -23.74 -0.95 0.84
N ASP A 19 -24.90 -1.55 0.58
CA ASP A 19 -25.32 -2.12 -0.70
C ASP A 19 -25.73 -1.07 -1.74
N GLU A 20 -25.92 0.20 -1.35
CA GLU A 20 -26.17 1.33 -2.25
C GLU A 20 -24.89 2.08 -2.66
N LEU A 21 -23.73 1.63 -2.17
CA LEU A 21 -22.43 2.24 -2.44
C LEU A 21 -21.87 1.78 -3.78
N GLU A 22 -21.86 2.69 -4.74
CA GLU A 22 -21.19 2.47 -6.02
C GLU A 22 -19.66 2.38 -5.82
N GLN A 23 -19.06 1.31 -6.35
CA GLN A 23 -17.64 0.99 -6.13
C GLN A 23 -16.71 2.08 -6.69
N ASP A 24 -17.05 2.62 -7.85
CA ASP A 24 -16.34 3.71 -8.51
C ASP A 24 -16.36 5.02 -7.69
N LYS A 25 -17.31 5.18 -6.76
CA LYS A 25 -17.47 6.36 -5.91
C LYS A 25 -16.96 6.18 -4.48
N LEU A 26 -16.33 5.05 -4.15
CA LEU A 26 -15.79 4.79 -2.81
C LEU A 26 -14.79 5.87 -2.34
N TYR A 27 -14.06 6.49 -3.26
CA TYR A 27 -13.14 7.60 -2.94
C TYR A 27 -13.86 8.81 -2.33
N GLN A 28 -15.16 8.98 -2.56
CA GLN A 28 -15.95 10.08 -2.02
C GLN A 28 -16.38 9.84 -0.57
N LEU A 29 -16.22 8.63 -0.04
CA LEU A 29 -16.64 8.27 1.31
C LEU A 29 -15.60 8.64 2.37
N TYR A 30 -14.43 9.12 1.96
CA TYR A 30 -13.35 9.52 2.85
C TYR A 30 -13.24 11.04 2.98
N GLU A 31 -12.66 11.52 4.08
CA GLU A 31 -12.41 12.94 4.33
C GLU A 31 -11.63 13.62 3.19
N ASP A 32 -10.64 12.92 2.63
CA ASP A 32 -9.84 13.35 1.50
C ASP A 32 -9.17 12.13 0.82
N ASN A 33 -8.57 12.36 -0.36
CA ASN A 33 -7.81 11.36 -1.11
C ASN A 33 -6.32 11.72 -1.24
N GLN A 34 -5.79 12.51 -0.30
CA GLN A 34 -4.45 13.06 -0.38
C GLN A 34 -3.39 12.00 -0.08
N SER A 35 -2.36 12.00 -0.92
CA SER A 35 -1.14 11.24 -0.66
C SER A 35 -0.34 11.86 0.48
N ARG A 36 0.36 11.04 1.27
CA ARG A 36 1.30 11.50 2.30
C ARG A 36 2.72 11.06 1.98
N ARG A 37 3.68 11.95 2.21
CA ARG A 37 5.10 11.63 2.17
C ARG A 37 5.61 11.45 3.60
N LEU A 38 6.17 10.29 3.90
CA LEU A 38 6.77 9.98 5.18
C LEU A 38 8.29 9.94 5.02
N ALA A 39 8.98 10.77 5.80
CA ALA A 39 10.43 10.76 5.90
C ALA A 39 10.84 10.06 7.19
N TYR A 40 11.72 9.08 7.09
CA TYR A 40 12.24 8.32 8.22
C TYR A 40 13.70 8.64 8.43
N ARG A 41 14.07 8.83 9.70
CA ARG A 41 15.44 8.92 10.17
C ARG A 41 15.67 7.82 11.21
N LEU A 42 16.48 6.84 10.86
CA LEU A 42 16.89 5.77 11.76
C LEU A 42 18.30 6.06 12.26
N THR A 43 18.48 6.09 13.57
CA THR A 43 19.76 6.34 14.24
C THR A 43 20.26 5.08 14.93
N GLY A 44 21.55 5.02 15.28
CA GLY A 44 22.15 3.86 15.94
C GLY A 44 22.44 2.69 14.99
N LEU A 45 22.48 2.95 13.69
CA LEU A 45 22.78 1.94 12.67
C LEU A 45 24.29 1.81 12.40
N LYS A 46 24.73 0.67 11.87
CA LYS A 46 26.10 0.52 11.36
C LYS A 46 26.23 1.35 10.07
N ASN A 47 27.34 2.06 9.89
CA ASN A 47 27.61 2.71 8.60
C ASN A 47 27.78 1.64 7.51
N GLY A 48 27.19 1.88 6.34
CA GLY A 48 27.23 0.93 5.23
C GLY A 48 25.97 0.97 4.37
N ARG A 49 25.90 0.03 3.42
CA ARG A 49 24.78 -0.06 2.49
C ARG A 49 23.62 -0.84 3.10
N TYR A 50 22.42 -0.31 2.92
CA TYR A 50 21.17 -0.94 3.32
C TYR A 50 20.27 -1.13 2.10
N LYS A 51 19.62 -2.28 2.04
CA LYS A 51 18.53 -2.57 1.13
C LYS A 51 17.21 -2.36 1.87
N ILE A 52 16.37 -1.50 1.32
CA ILE A 52 15.01 -1.23 1.78
C ILE A 52 14.04 -1.86 0.78
N LYS A 53 13.24 -2.82 1.25
CA LYS A 53 12.13 -3.40 0.50
C LYS A 53 10.81 -2.87 1.05
N THR A 54 10.03 -2.24 0.20
CA THR A 54 8.68 -1.76 0.51
C THR A 54 7.65 -2.66 -0.16
N TYR A 55 6.71 -3.15 0.62
CA TYR A 55 5.57 -3.94 0.19
C TYR A 55 4.33 -3.08 0.33
N SER A 56 3.64 -2.78 -0.76
CA SER A 56 2.50 -1.87 -0.80
C SER A 56 1.20 -2.59 -1.15
N VAL A 57 0.14 -2.30 -0.40
CA VAL A 57 -1.24 -2.69 -0.72
C VAL A 57 -2.10 -1.43 -0.82
N SER A 58 -2.83 -1.28 -1.92
CA SER A 58 -3.69 -0.14 -2.24
C SER A 58 -4.82 -0.57 -3.19
N THR A 59 -5.72 0.36 -3.55
CA THR A 59 -6.72 0.10 -4.62
C THR A 59 -6.07 -0.19 -5.98
N GLU A 60 -4.86 0.29 -6.22
CA GLU A 60 -4.15 0.04 -7.47
C GLU A 60 -3.43 -1.31 -7.47
N TYR A 61 -2.95 -1.76 -6.30
CA TYR A 61 -2.08 -2.95 -6.18
C TYR A 61 -2.45 -3.81 -4.97
N GLY A 62 -2.56 -5.12 -5.15
CA GLY A 62 -2.76 -6.07 -4.06
C GLY A 62 -4.18 -6.10 -3.47
N SER A 63 -5.13 -5.40 -4.09
CA SER A 63 -6.54 -5.42 -3.71
C SER A 63 -7.31 -6.45 -4.55
N ALA A 64 -7.73 -7.55 -3.94
CA ALA A 64 -8.52 -8.57 -4.63
C ALA A 64 -9.82 -8.04 -5.20
N LYS A 65 -10.48 -7.12 -4.47
CA LYS A 65 -11.69 -6.44 -4.95
C LYS A 65 -11.42 -5.66 -6.24
N ALA A 66 -10.37 -4.84 -6.25
CA ALA A 66 -10.07 -4.01 -7.42
C ALA A 66 -9.60 -4.83 -8.63
N GLU A 67 -8.89 -5.94 -8.42
CA GLU A 67 -8.53 -6.85 -9.53
C GLU A 67 -9.77 -7.59 -10.06
N MET A 68 -10.67 -8.03 -9.19
CA MET A 68 -11.92 -8.67 -9.59
C MET A 68 -12.81 -7.70 -10.39
N GLU A 69 -12.92 -6.45 -9.96
CA GLU A 69 -13.61 -5.38 -10.70
C GLU A 69 -13.05 -5.21 -12.12
N ARG A 70 -11.72 -5.28 -12.27
CA ARG A 70 -11.06 -5.20 -13.59
C ARG A 70 -11.32 -6.43 -14.48
N MET A 71 -11.67 -7.57 -13.89
CA MET A 71 -12.08 -8.78 -14.62
C MET A 71 -13.54 -8.69 -15.10
N GLY A 72 -14.37 -7.88 -14.42
CA GLY A 72 -15.77 -7.60 -14.75
C GLY A 72 -16.68 -7.72 -13.53
N GLU A 73 -17.64 -6.79 -13.38
CA GLU A 73 -18.53 -6.69 -12.19
C GLU A 73 -19.34 -7.96 -11.91
N ASP A 74 -19.72 -8.72 -12.94
CA ASP A 74 -20.52 -9.96 -12.84
C ASP A 74 -19.71 -11.23 -13.18
N ALA A 75 -18.38 -11.18 -13.10
CA ALA A 75 -17.56 -12.34 -13.45
C ALA A 75 -17.80 -13.50 -12.46
N LEU A 76 -18.43 -14.59 -12.94
CA LEU A 76 -18.51 -15.85 -12.21
C LEU A 76 -17.11 -16.47 -12.16
N LEU A 77 -16.43 -16.29 -11.03
CA LEU A 77 -15.08 -16.79 -10.83
C LEU A 77 -15.06 -18.32 -10.74
N ASN A 78 -14.36 -18.96 -11.68
CA ASN A 78 -14.03 -20.37 -11.58
C ASN A 78 -12.74 -20.57 -10.75
N ARG A 79 -12.33 -21.84 -10.58
CA ARG A 79 -11.13 -22.17 -9.80
C ARG A 79 -9.85 -21.54 -10.37
N GLU A 80 -9.71 -21.49 -11.69
CA GLU A 80 -8.54 -20.92 -12.36
C GLU A 80 -8.49 -19.40 -12.16
N ASP A 81 -9.64 -18.72 -12.20
CA ASP A 81 -9.75 -17.28 -11.93
C ASP A 81 -9.34 -16.95 -10.49
N VAL A 82 -9.76 -17.77 -9.51
CA VAL A 82 -9.36 -17.62 -8.11
C VAL A 82 -7.85 -17.83 -7.94
N GLU A 83 -7.27 -18.83 -8.59
CA GLU A 83 -5.82 -19.05 -8.55
C GLU A 83 -5.04 -17.94 -9.25
N TYR A 84 -5.58 -17.35 -10.32
CA TYR A 84 -5.04 -16.14 -10.93
C TYR A 84 -5.06 -14.96 -9.96
N LEU A 85 -6.21 -14.67 -9.33
CA LEU A 85 -6.34 -13.60 -8.34
C LEU A 85 -5.35 -13.77 -7.19
N LYS A 86 -5.18 -14.98 -6.64
CA LYS A 86 -4.18 -15.24 -5.58
C LYS A 86 -2.75 -14.86 -5.98
N ARG A 87 -2.39 -15.00 -7.26
CA ARG A 87 -1.05 -14.65 -7.77
C ARG A 87 -0.89 -13.14 -7.94
N ILE A 88 -1.91 -12.47 -8.45
CA ILE A 88 -1.82 -11.03 -8.77
C ILE A 88 -2.16 -10.12 -7.59
N CYS A 89 -2.96 -10.59 -6.63
CA CYS A 89 -3.35 -9.85 -5.43
C CYS A 89 -2.27 -9.94 -4.34
N THR A 90 -1.01 -9.85 -4.75
CA THR A 90 0.13 -9.80 -3.84
C THR A 90 0.59 -8.34 -3.69
N PRO A 91 1.21 -7.97 -2.55
CA PRO A 91 1.70 -6.61 -2.37
C PRO A 91 2.72 -6.24 -3.45
N ARG A 92 2.62 -5.03 -3.99
CA ARG A 92 3.64 -4.51 -4.91
C ARG A 92 4.95 -4.33 -4.17
N ILE A 93 6.05 -4.87 -4.71
CA ILE A 93 7.38 -4.78 -4.10
C ILE A 93 8.20 -3.70 -4.79
N GLN A 94 8.76 -2.77 -4.02
CA GLN A 94 9.77 -1.83 -4.45
C GLN A 94 11.06 -2.04 -3.65
N ILE A 95 12.20 -2.10 -4.34
CA ILE A 95 13.51 -2.24 -3.70
C ILE A 95 14.35 -1.00 -3.98
N ARG A 96 14.96 -0.44 -2.94
CA ARG A 96 15.89 0.68 -3.04
C ARG A 96 17.11 0.43 -2.17
N GLN A 97 18.26 0.98 -2.56
CA GLN A 97 19.46 0.96 -1.73
C GLN A 97 19.73 2.36 -1.18
N TYR A 98 20.16 2.40 0.07
CA TYR A 98 20.50 3.62 0.78
C TYR A 98 21.81 3.43 1.54
N GLN A 99 22.59 4.50 1.67
CA GLN A 99 23.81 4.52 2.46
C GLN A 99 23.51 5.09 3.85
N ALA A 100 23.89 4.38 4.90
CA ALA A 100 23.96 4.93 6.25
C ALA A 100 25.32 5.60 6.46
N THR A 101 25.28 6.86 6.89
CA THR A 101 26.46 7.66 7.28
C THR A 101 26.23 8.24 8.66
N SER A 102 27.30 8.41 9.44
CA SER A 102 27.22 8.93 10.82
C SER A 102 26.16 8.20 11.68
N HIS A 103 26.13 6.87 11.59
CA HIS A 103 25.18 5.98 12.27
C HIS A 103 23.71 6.28 12.00
N THR A 104 23.43 6.94 10.87
CA THR A 104 22.10 7.43 10.51
C THR A 104 21.73 7.01 9.09
N LEU A 105 20.51 6.48 8.92
CA LEU A 105 19.91 6.16 7.64
C LEU A 105 18.67 7.04 7.44
N ASN A 106 18.64 7.83 6.38
CA ASN A 106 17.48 8.63 6.01
C ASN A 106 16.87 8.08 4.71
N PHE A 107 15.57 7.90 4.69
CA PHE A 107 14.82 7.53 3.49
C PHE A 107 13.40 8.07 3.56
N GLU A 108 12.73 8.12 2.41
CA GLU A 108 11.34 8.54 2.33
C GLU A 108 10.49 7.57 1.53
N THR A 109 9.20 7.55 1.83
CA THR A 109 8.18 6.87 1.03
C THR A 109 6.99 7.80 0.80
N LYS A 110 6.29 7.58 -0.31
CA LYS A 110 5.02 8.24 -0.62
C LYS A 110 3.92 7.18 -0.57
N MET A 111 2.80 7.53 0.05
CA MET A 111 1.66 6.66 0.24
C MET A 111 0.41 7.33 -0.34
N LYS A 112 -0.35 6.62 -1.17
CA LYS A 112 -1.69 7.04 -1.60
C LYS A 112 -2.68 6.94 -0.44
N ALA A 113 -3.85 7.56 -0.57
CA ALA A 113 -4.91 7.42 0.43
C ALA A 113 -5.27 5.93 0.60
N GLN A 114 -5.44 5.51 1.86
CA GLN A 114 -5.68 4.12 2.28
C GLN A 114 -4.57 3.11 1.96
N GLU A 115 -3.44 3.54 1.41
CA GLU A 115 -2.33 2.63 1.15
C GLU A 115 -1.70 2.17 2.47
N ILE A 116 -1.44 0.85 2.56
CA ILE A 116 -0.67 0.23 3.63
C ILE A 116 0.68 -0.18 3.06
N GLN A 117 1.75 0.17 3.77
CA GLN A 117 3.11 -0.22 3.41
C GLN A 117 3.78 -0.98 4.56
N TYR A 118 4.39 -2.11 4.22
CA TYR A 118 5.37 -2.78 5.06
C TYR A 118 6.77 -2.52 4.50
N ILE A 119 7.64 -1.95 5.34
CA ILE A 119 9.00 -1.58 4.97
C ILE A 119 9.97 -2.46 5.77
N HIS A 120 10.73 -3.26 5.03
CA HIS A 120 11.77 -4.14 5.53
C HIS A 120 13.15 -3.59 5.18
N ILE A 121 14.02 -3.47 6.19
CA ILE A 121 15.34 -2.86 6.06
C ILE A 121 16.38 -3.91 6.42
N SER A 122 17.32 -4.16 5.52
CA SER A 122 18.36 -5.17 5.68
C SER A 122 19.74 -4.57 5.36
N TYR A 123 20.72 -4.78 6.24
CA TYR A 123 22.11 -4.42 5.98
C TYR A 123 22.67 -5.31 4.87
N LEU A 124 23.37 -4.72 3.91
CA LEU A 124 24.09 -5.45 2.88
C LEU A 124 25.51 -5.68 3.41
N TYR A 125 25.76 -6.89 3.90
CA TYR A 125 27.13 -7.34 4.17
C TYR A 125 27.84 -7.51 2.82
N GLU A 126 28.95 -6.80 2.66
CA GLU A 126 29.99 -7.13 1.71
C GLU A 126 31.00 -8.04 2.39
#